data_AF-A0A0E3PN88-F1
#
_entry.id   AF-A0A0E3PN88-F1
#
_cell.length_a   1.000
_cell.length_b   1.000
_cell.length_c   1.000
_cell.angle_alpha   90.00
_cell.angle_beta   90.00
_cell.angle_gamma   90.00
#
_symmetry.space_group_name_H-M   'P 1'
#
loop_
_entity.id
_entity.type
_entity.pdbx_description
1 polymer ?
#
loop_
_entity_poly.entity_id
_entity_poly.type
_entity_poly.pdbx_seq_one_letter_code
_entity_poly.pdbx_strand_id
1 'polypeptide(L)' 'MNLIAATTTSKGLKVKCMLDKNEYPKRIKITKEEVEELGIIRNEFHGEWNYTFKPKKEGIE' A
#
# COMPACT_ATOMS: atom_id res chain seq x y z
N MET A 1 27.65 -5.62 -0.71
CA MET A 1 26.47 -5.21 0.06
C MET A 1 25.60 -4.35 -0.84
N ASN A 2 24.52 -4.88 -1.42
CA ASN A 2 23.63 -4.15 -2.33
C ASN A 2 22.36 -3.78 -1.57
N LEU A 3 22.31 -2.58 -1.00
CA LEU A 3 21.13 -2.09 -0.28
C LEU A 3 20.19 -1.38 -1.26
N ILE A 4 18.88 -1.51 -1.06
CA ILE A 4 17.85 -0.79 -1.87
C ILE A 4 18.11 0.72 -1.88
N ALA A 5 18.67 1.27 -0.79
CA ALA A 5 19.06 2.68 -0.68
C ALA A 5 20.16 3.12 -1.65
N ALA A 6 20.94 2.19 -2.22
CA ALA A 6 21.96 2.51 -3.23
C ALA A 6 21.36 2.74 -4.63
N THR A 7 20.08 2.42 -4.83
CA THR A 7 19.40 2.60 -6.11
C THR A 7 19.01 4.07 -6.30
N THR A 8 19.50 4.68 -7.38
CA THR A 8 19.10 6.01 -7.85
C THR A 8 18.36 5.91 -9.17
N THR A 9 17.26 6.64 -9.34
CA THR A 9 16.59 6.72 -10.64
C THR A 9 17.37 7.65 -11.58
N SER A 10 17.16 7.53 -12.89
CA SER A 10 17.76 8.43 -13.90
C SER A 10 17.45 9.92 -13.68
N LYS A 11 16.40 10.23 -12.93
CA LYS A 11 16.02 11.60 -12.52
C LYS A 11 16.60 12.02 -11.15
N GLY A 12 17.49 11.22 -10.57
CA GLY A 12 18.16 11.55 -9.30
C GLY A 12 17.32 11.33 -8.04
N LEU A 13 16.23 10.56 -8.11
CA LEU A 13 15.42 10.25 -6.94
C LEU A 13 16.23 9.37 -5.98
N LYS A 14 16.37 9.80 -4.72
CA LYS A 14 17.07 9.04 -3.67
C LYS A 14 16.05 8.22 -2.88
N VAL A 15 16.28 6.92 -2.79
CA VAL A 15 15.43 6.02 -2.01
C VAL A 15 15.91 5.99 -0.56
N LYS A 16 15.01 6.24 0.39
CA LYS A 16 15.28 6.05 1.82
C LYS A 16 14.66 4.72 2.25
N CYS A 17 15.42 3.91 2.98
CA CYS A 17 14.93 2.66 3.56
C CYS A 17 15.27 2.66 5.05
N MET A 18 14.31 2.28 5.88
CA MET A 18 14.50 2.12 7.31
C MET A 18 13.78 0.87 7.79
N LEU A 19 14.28 0.29 8.88
CA LEU A 19 13.58 -0.80 9.55
C LEU A 19 12.32 -0.25 10.21
N ASP A 20 11.17 -0.78 9.83
CA ASP A 20 9.94 -0.58 10.58
C ASP A 20 9.96 -1.48 11.83
N LYS A 21 9.92 -0.85 13.01
CA LYS A 21 9.92 -1.53 14.31
C LYS A 21 8.52 -1.65 14.91
N ASN A 22 7.49 -1.22 14.19
CA ASN A 22 6.12 -1.32 14.66
C ASN A 22 5.71 -2.77 14.86
N GLU A 23 4.91 -3.02 15.90
CA GLU A 23 4.31 -4.32 16.14
C GLU A 23 3.00 -4.43 15.38
N TYR A 24 2.92 -5.39 14.47
CA TYR A 24 1.72 -5.67 13.70
C TYR A 24 1.06 -6.94 14.24
N PRO A 25 -0.07 -6.82 14.97
CA PRO A 25 -0.74 -7.99 15.52
C PRO A 25 -1.18 -8.92 14.39
N LYS A 26 -0.82 -10.20 14.52
CA LYS A 26 -1.18 -11.21 13.53
C LYS A 26 -2.63 -11.66 13.74
N ARG A 27 -3.25 -12.17 12.67
CA ARG A 27 -4.59 -12.77 12.69
C ARG A 27 -5.73 -11.79 13.04
N ILE A 28 -5.57 -10.51 12.73
CA ILE A 28 -6.72 -9.60 12.69
C ILE A 28 -7.69 -10.16 11.65
N LYS A 29 -8.87 -10.59 12.09
CA LYS A 29 -9.94 -11.02 11.19
C LYS A 29 -10.71 -9.76 10.79
N ILE A 30 -10.79 -9.54 9.49
CA ILE A 30 -11.59 -8.48 8.89
C ILE A 30 -12.76 -9.19 8.20
N THR A 31 -13.95 -8.67 8.38
CA THR A 31 -15.17 -9.17 7.76
C THR A 31 -15.18 -8.86 6.26
N LYS A 32 -16.04 -9.54 5.50
CA LYS A 32 -16.14 -9.30 4.05
C LYS A 32 -16.71 -7.91 3.77
N GLU A 33 -17.64 -7.49 4.62
CA GLU A 33 -18.33 -6.21 4.60
C GLU A 33 -17.34 -5.05 4.79
N GLU A 34 -16.44 -5.13 5.78
CA GLU A 34 -15.40 -4.12 6.00
C GLU A 34 -14.46 -3.99 4.80
N VAL A 35 -14.10 -5.11 4.14
CA VAL A 35 -13.23 -5.08 2.95
C VAL A 35 -13.96 -4.51 1.73
N GLU A 36 -15.25 -4.84 1.55
CA GLU A 36 -16.08 -4.26 0.51
C GLU A 36 -16.25 -2.75 0.71
N GLU A 37 -16.36 -2.30 1.96
CA GLU A 37 -16.43 -0.89 2.32
C GLU A 37 -15.18 -0.12 1.87
N LEU A 38 -14.00 -0.75 1.78
CA LEU A 38 -12.78 -0.06 1.37
C LEU A 38 -12.83 0.44 -0.09
N GLY A 39 -13.77 -0.04 -0.92
CA GLY A 39 -13.91 0.40 -2.31
C GLY A 39 -12.71 0.03 -3.18
N ILE A 40 -12.15 -1.16 -2.96
CA ILE A 40 -10.99 -1.67 -3.70
C ILE A 40 -11.36 -1.92 -5.16
N ILE A 41 -10.63 -1.29 -6.07
CA ILE A 41 -10.71 -1.55 -7.51
C ILE A 41 -9.48 -2.33 -7.93
N ARG A 42 -9.68 -3.60 -8.28
CA ARG A 42 -8.62 -4.49 -8.73
C ARG A 42 -8.28 -4.21 -10.20
N ASN A 43 -6.99 -4.24 -10.53
CA ASN A 43 -6.53 -4.14 -11.91
C ASN A 43 -6.80 -5.45 -12.67
N GLU A 44 -6.99 -5.37 -13.99
CA GLU A 44 -7.10 -6.56 -14.85
C GLU A 44 -5.81 -7.36 -14.90
N PHE A 45 -4.66 -6.68 -14.82
CA PHE A 45 -3.35 -7.30 -14.73
C PHE A 45 -2.90 -7.43 -13.28
N HIS A 46 -2.93 -8.67 -12.76
CA HIS A 46 -2.57 -9.02 -11.39
C HIS A 46 -3.33 -8.22 -10.31
N GLY A 47 -4.66 -8.17 -10.41
CA GLY A 47 -5.54 -7.46 -9.46
C GLY A 47 -5.48 -7.94 -8.01
N GLU A 48 -4.83 -9.08 -7.75
CA GLU A 48 -4.50 -9.58 -6.43
C GLU A 48 -3.36 -8.81 -5.76
N TRP A 49 -2.48 -8.16 -6.54
CA TRP A 49 -1.41 -7.26 -6.07
C TRP A 49 -1.65 -5.80 -6.45
N ASN A 50 -2.19 -5.58 -7.64
CA ASN A 50 -2.38 -4.27 -8.25
C ASN A 50 -3.82 -3.80 -8.04
N TYR A 51 -4.02 -2.90 -7.10
CA TYR A 51 -5.33 -2.35 -6.80
C TYR A 51 -5.26 -0.87 -6.44
N THR A 52 -6.40 -0.19 -6.58
CA THR A 52 -6.57 1.22 -6.25
C THR A 52 -7.70 1.37 -5.24
N PHE A 53 -7.51 2.24 -4.25
CA PHE A 53 -8.59 2.71 -3.38
C PHE A 53 -9.15 4.02 -3.94
N LYS A 54 -10.47 4.14 -4.04
CA LYS A 54 -11.11 5.44 -4.27
C LYS A 54 -11.43 6.09 -2.93
N PRO A 55 -11.09 7.38 -2.73
CA PRO A 55 -11.54 8.10 -1.55
C PRO A 55 -13.06 8.04 -1.47
N LYS A 56 -13.60 7.70 -0.30
CA LYS A 56 -15.00 7.94 -0.01
C LYS A 56 -15.20 9.46 0.05
N LYS A 57 -16.24 9.96 -0.61
CA LYS A 57 -16.66 11.36 -0.48
C LYS A 57 -17.31 11.54 0.89
N GLU A 58 -16.53 11.57 1.96
CA GLU A 58 -16.99 12.05 3.26
C GLU A 58 -15.99 13.08 3.77
N GLY A 59 -16.40 14.36 3.71
CA GLY A 59 -15.74 15.47 4.40
C GLY A 59 -14.72 16.27 3.59
N ILE A 60 -15.17 17.01 2.58
CA ILE A 60 -14.70 18.40 2.40
C ILE A 60 -15.97 19.24 2.32
N GLU A 61 -16.39 19.75 3.47
CA GLU A 61 -17.20 20.97 3.59
C GLU A 61 -16.27 22.08 4.08
#